data_AF-A0A382QE13-F1
#
_entry.id   AF-A0A382QE13-F1
#
_cell.length_a   1.000
_cell.length_b   1.000
_cell.length_c   1.000
_cell.angle_alpha   90.00
_cell.angle_beta   90.00
_cell.angle_gamma   90.00
#
_symmetry.space_group_name_H-M   'P 1'
#
loop_
_entity.id
_entity.type
_entity.pdbx_description
1 polymer ?
#
loop_
_entity_poly.entity_id
_entity_poly.type
_entity_poly.pdbx_seq_one_letter_code
_entity_poly.pdbx_strand_id
1 'polypeptide(L)' 'MDIGDFPSWAVGNLVDNRNRGIFAEWLVGQALGAINPGEVRKEWDAVDLRYRGMGVEIKASGLSQT' A
#
# COMPACT_ATOMS: atom_id res chain seq x y z
N MET A 1 19.12 1.67 19.63
CA MET A 1 17.96 1.24 18.82
C MET A 1 17.46 2.49 18.12
N ASP A 2 17.47 2.49 16.80
CA ASP A 2 16.88 3.57 16.01
C ASP A 2 15.49 3.14 15.57
N ILE A 3 14.45 3.88 15.98
CA ILE A 3 13.07 3.59 15.58
C ILE A 3 12.85 3.83 14.08
N GLY A 4 13.69 4.65 13.45
CA GLY A 4 13.69 4.91 12.01
C GLY A 4 14.01 3.69 11.16
N ASP A 5 14.67 2.67 11.73
CA ASP A 5 14.98 1.41 11.03
C ASP A 5 13.76 0.48 10.94
N PHE A 6 12.76 0.65 11.83
CA PHE A 6 11.61 -0.25 11.92
C PHE A 6 10.79 -0.32 10.62
N PRO A 7 10.44 0.79 9.94
CA PRO A 7 9.76 0.73 8.64
C PRO A 7 10.53 -0.07 7.59
N SER A 8 11.86 0.13 7.50
CA SER A 8 12.68 -0.62 6.55
C SER A 8 12.71 -2.11 6.88
N TRP A 9 12.77 -2.48 8.15
CA TRP A 9 12.72 -3.88 8.58
C TRP A 9 11.33 -4.52 8.35
N ALA A 10 10.24 -3.77 8.60
CA ALA A 10 8.88 -4.29 8.53
C ALA A 10 8.34 -4.41 7.10
N VAL A 11 8.63 -3.43 6.23
CA VAL A 11 8.04 -3.33 4.87
C VAL A 11 9.06 -3.11 3.75
N GLY A 12 10.37 -3.17 4.04
CA GLY A 12 11.41 -2.85 3.05
C GLY A 12 11.50 -3.80 1.84
N ASN A 13 10.94 -5.02 1.94
CA ASN A 13 10.83 -5.92 0.79
C ASN A 13 9.51 -5.68 0.04
N LEU A 14 9.51 -4.76 -0.92
CA LEU A 14 8.29 -4.39 -1.64
C LEU A 14 7.77 -5.46 -2.62
N VAL A 15 8.57 -6.48 -2.93
CA VAL A 15 8.17 -7.53 -3.89
C VAL A 15 7.58 -8.77 -3.22
N ASP A 16 7.63 -8.89 -1.90
CA ASP A 16 7.01 -10.01 -1.20
C ASP A 16 5.49 -10.02 -1.34
N ASN A 17 4.88 -11.20 -1.12
CA ASN A 17 3.47 -11.45 -1.35
C ASN A 17 2.53 -10.50 -0.61
N ARG A 18 2.88 -10.08 0.61
CA ARG A 18 2.06 -9.19 1.42
C ARG A 18 2.33 -7.74 1.03
N ASN A 19 3.60 -7.34 1.03
CA ASN A 19 3.98 -5.94 0.87
C ASN A 19 3.75 -5.42 -0.54
N ARG A 20 3.77 -6.26 -1.58
CA ARG A 20 3.45 -5.79 -2.95
C ARG A 20 2.06 -5.20 -3.07
N GLY A 21 1.08 -5.76 -2.35
CA GLY A 21 -0.30 -5.28 -2.38
C GLY A 21 -0.40 -3.91 -1.73
N ILE A 22 0.21 -3.76 -0.56
CA ILE A 22 0.29 -2.51 0.19
C ILE A 22 1.02 -1.43 -0.62
N PHE A 23 2.13 -1.80 -1.28
CA PHE A 23 2.87 -0.88 -2.13
C PHE A 23 2.08 -0.45 -3.36
N ALA A 24 1.36 -1.37 -4.01
CA ALA A 24 0.49 -1.03 -5.14
C ALA A 24 -0.67 -0.12 -4.73
N GLU A 25 -1.29 -0.36 -3.57
CA GLU A 25 -2.31 0.51 -2.98
C GLU A 25 -1.79 1.93 -2.80
N TRP A 26 -0.62 2.07 -2.16
CA TRP A 26 0.03 3.35 -1.99
C TRP A 26 0.38 4.03 -3.32
N LEU A 27 1.00 3.30 -4.26
CA LEU A 27 1.42 3.84 -5.56
C LEU A 27 0.24 4.40 -6.37
N VAL A 28 -0.86 3.65 -6.45
CA VAL A 28 -2.07 4.11 -7.15
C VAL A 28 -2.71 5.27 -6.41
N GLY A 29 -2.76 5.24 -5.08
CA GLY A 29 -3.32 6.32 -4.27
C GLY A 29 -2.55 7.63 -4.43
N GLN A 30 -1.22 7.57 -4.49
CA GLN A 30 -0.37 8.72 -4.82
C GLN A 30 -0.70 9.27 -6.21
N ALA A 31 -0.81 8.41 -7.23
CA ALA A 31 -1.10 8.83 -8.60
C ALA A 31 -2.50 9.46 -8.75
N LEU A 32 -3.48 8.99 -7.98
CA LEU A 32 -4.84 9.54 -7.96
C LEU A 32 -4.99 10.78 -7.07
N GLY A 33 -4.00 11.08 -6.22
CA GLY A 33 -4.16 12.09 -5.16
C GLY A 33 -5.24 11.68 -4.14
N ALA A 34 -5.38 10.39 -3.89
CA ALA A 34 -6.40 9.81 -3.00
C ALA A 34 -5.88 9.56 -1.56
N ILE A 35 -4.61 9.89 -1.28
CA ILE A 35 -3.97 9.75 0.02
C ILE A 35 -3.59 11.14 0.54
N ASN A 36 -4.02 11.46 1.76
CA ASN A 36 -3.68 12.73 2.40
C ASN A 36 -2.27 12.67 3.03
N PRO A 37 -1.57 13.82 3.16
CA PRO A 37 -0.29 13.87 3.86
C PRO A 37 -0.39 13.31 5.29
N GLY A 38 0.45 12.33 5.61
CA GLY A 38 0.46 11.69 6.94
C GLY A 38 -0.64 10.66 7.18
N GLU A 39 -1.47 10.37 6.17
CA GLU A 39 -2.47 9.31 6.26
C GLU A 39 -1.82 7.93 6.42
N VAL A 40 -2.39 7.13 7.32
CA VAL A 40 -1.94 5.76 7.60
C VAL A 40 -2.96 4.80 7.02
N ARG A 41 -2.47 3.79 6.30
CA ARG A 41 -3.29 2.73 5.73
C ARG A 41 -4.14 2.05 6.81
N LYS A 42 -5.43 1.90 6.55
CA LYS A 42 -6.35 1.14 7.38
C LYS A 42 -6.46 -0.29 6.87
N GLU A 43 -5.91 -1.24 7.62
CA GLU A 43 -6.04 -2.66 7.29
C GLU A 43 -7.51 -3.10 7.43
N TRP A 44 -8.00 -3.92 6.48
CA TRP A 44 -9.38 -4.44 6.43
C TRP A 44 -10.49 -3.41 6.22
N ASP A 45 -10.21 -2.31 5.52
CA ASP A 45 -11.28 -1.42 5.08
C ASP A 45 -12.16 -2.07 3.99
N ALA A 46 -13.33 -1.49 3.74
CA ALA A 46 -14.29 -2.05 2.77
C ALA A 46 -13.81 -1.96 1.30
N VAL A 47 -12.87 -1.07 1.00
CA VAL A 47 -12.21 -0.85 -0.30
C VAL A 47 -10.80 -0.34 -0.06
N ASP A 48 -9.88 -0.58 -0.98
CA ASP A 48 -8.49 -0.14 -0.83
C ASP A 48 -8.34 1.38 -0.93
N LEU A 49 -9.05 2.03 -1.87
CA LEU A 49 -9.08 3.49 -1.99
C LEU A 49 -10.49 4.02 -2.26
N ARG A 50 -10.71 5.29 -1.91
CA ARG A 50 -11.87 6.07 -2.34
C ARG A 50 -11.41 7.22 -3.24
N TYR A 51 -11.95 7.28 -4.45
CA TYR A 51 -11.62 8.33 -5.40
C TYR A 51 -12.88 8.85 -6.08
N ARG A 52 -13.16 10.15 -5.93
CA ARG A 52 -14.32 10.84 -6.54
C ARG A 52 -15.66 10.12 -6.30
N GLY A 53 -15.87 9.62 -5.09
CA GLY A 53 -17.09 8.90 -4.70
C GLY A 53 -17.15 7.43 -5.12
N MET A 54 -16.14 6.92 -5.83
CA MET A 54 -16.02 5.52 -6.22
C MET A 54 -15.07 4.76 -5.28
N GLY A 55 -15.43 3.53 -4.95
CA GLY A 55 -14.53 2.58 -4.30
C GLY A 55 -13.63 1.91 -5.33
N VAL A 56 -12.34 1.80 -5.02
CA VAL A 56 -11.33 1.22 -5.91
C VAL A 56 -10.68 0.04 -5.19
N GLU A 57 -10.71 -1.12 -5.81
CA GLU A 57 -10.00 -2.34 -5.39
C GLU A 57 -8.71 -2.46 -6.20
N ILE A 58 -7.61 -2.80 -5.54
CA ILE A 58 -6.27 -2.87 -6.10
C ILE A 58 -5.74 -4.29 -5.94
N LYS A 59 -5.19 -4.83 -7.03
CA LYS A 59 -4.55 -6.14 -7.05
C LYS A 59 -3.18 -6.02 -7.70
N ALA A 60 -2.18 -6.61 -7.07
CA ALA A 60 -0.81 -6.63 -7.55
C ALA A 60 -0.39 -8.05 -7.96
N SER A 61 0.30 -8.16 -9.09
CA SER A 61 0.93 -9.38 -9.59
C SER A 61 2.44 -9.20 -9.72
N GLY A 62 3.18 -10.30 -9.82
CA GLY A 62 4.64 -10.29 -10.00
C GLY A 62 5.10 -11.50 -10.81
N LEU A 63 6.27 -11.38 -11.44
CA LEU A 63 6.80 -12.38 -12.39
C LEU A 63 7.10 -13.75 -11.75
N SER A 64 7.38 -13.80 -10.44
CA SER A 64 7.58 -15.04 -9.71
C SER A 64 6.85 -14.96 -8.39
N GLN A 65 5.80 -15.76 -8.29
CA GLN A 65 5.00 -15.93 -7.09
C GLN A 65 5.27 -17.37 -6.61
N THR A 66 6.31 -17.53 -5.80
CA THR A 66 6.61 -18.78 -5.06
C THR A 66 6.09 -18.68 -3.65
#